data_AF-A0A5J6SQM0-F1
#
_entry.id   AF-A0A5J6SQM0-F1
#
_cell.length_a   1.000
_cell.length_b   1.000
_cell.length_c   1.000
_cell.angle_alpha   90.00
_cell.angle_beta   90.00
_cell.angle_gamma   90.00
#
_symmetry.space_group_name_H-M   'P 1'
#
loop_
_entity.id
_entity.type
_entity.pdbx_description
1 polymer ?
#
loop_
_entity_poly.entity_id
_entity_poly.type
_entity_poly.pdbx_seq_one_letter_code
_entity_poly.pdbx_strand_id
1 'polypeptide(L)'
;MKRYIAFIMTFLLVIVPDNPKAEIEGYDIIAKLSKENITLYAKKMNDLYYDFKLGFKGEIYSRPFWISAANNNTYAPQIYYEDINQDKKKELIIILNQGYGTGVLQEEVHVYRYTNGLIDVLVDNPMAIINKNVKTKLTTEKDEIILGDKVSVVDPKSIEPSHLFEDIGFGSIIDYEVINKNLMVRVSGQITPATFVGDIIITYEYRDKMYQAKAIEFITDINKNPFYGPVKH
;
A
#
# COMPACT_ATOMS: atom_id res chain seq x y z
N MET A 1 -21.97 11.29 -73.48
CA MET A 1 -22.61 12.00 -72.33
C MET A 1 -22.20 11.29 -71.05
N LYS A 2 -21.28 11.87 -70.27
CA LYS A 2 -20.75 11.28 -69.01
C LYS A 2 -21.75 11.53 -67.88
N ARG A 3 -22.22 10.46 -67.22
CA ARG A 3 -23.04 10.52 -66.01
C ARG A 3 -22.12 10.44 -64.78
N TYR A 4 -22.11 11.48 -63.96
CA TYR A 4 -21.45 11.46 -62.65
C TYR A 4 -22.44 10.92 -61.62
N ILE A 5 -22.06 9.82 -60.95
CA ILE A 5 -22.75 9.30 -59.77
C ILE A 5 -22.06 9.93 -58.56
N ALA A 6 -22.77 10.77 -57.83
CA ALA A 6 -22.29 11.33 -56.57
C ALA A 6 -22.45 10.28 -55.46
N PHE A 7 -21.33 9.84 -54.87
CA PHE A 7 -21.33 9.07 -53.63
C PHE A 7 -21.46 10.04 -52.45
N ILE A 8 -22.59 10.01 -51.76
CA ILE A 8 -22.75 10.71 -50.47
C ILE A 8 -22.20 9.77 -49.40
N MET A 9 -21.00 10.07 -48.94
CA MET A 9 -20.38 9.37 -47.81
C MET A 9 -20.90 10.00 -46.52
N THR A 10 -21.91 9.37 -45.93
CA THR A 10 -22.41 9.73 -44.60
C THR A 10 -21.37 9.39 -43.55
N PHE A 11 -20.69 10.40 -43.02
CA PHE A 11 -19.92 10.28 -41.79
C PHE A 11 -20.90 10.04 -40.63
N LEU A 12 -21.00 8.79 -40.19
CA LEU A 12 -21.56 8.45 -38.89
C LEU A 12 -20.59 8.98 -37.83
N LEU A 13 -20.88 10.16 -37.31
CA LEU A 13 -20.27 10.69 -36.11
C LEU A 13 -20.70 9.78 -34.95
N VAL A 14 -19.88 8.77 -34.66
CA VAL A 14 -19.99 8.03 -33.41
C VAL A 14 -19.60 9.01 -32.32
N ILE A 15 -20.61 9.62 -31.70
CA ILE A 15 -20.44 10.29 -30.42
C ILE A 15 -19.99 9.18 -29.47
N VAL A 16 -18.69 9.13 -29.19
CA VAL A 16 -18.19 8.37 -28.05
C VAL A 16 -18.86 9.00 -26.84
N PRO A 17 -19.72 8.29 -26.10
CA PRO A 17 -20.27 8.85 -24.89
C PRO A 17 -19.09 9.20 -23.98
N ASP A 18 -18.95 10.47 -23.65
CA ASP A 18 -18.23 10.86 -22.43
C ASP A 18 -18.87 10.03 -21.33
N ASN A 19 -18.15 9.02 -20.84
CA ASN A 19 -18.65 8.11 -19.81
C ASN A 19 -19.24 8.97 -18.69
N PRO A 20 -20.57 9.01 -18.51
CA PRO A 20 -21.14 9.67 -17.35
C PRO A 20 -20.48 9.00 -16.17
N LYS A 21 -19.92 9.80 -15.24
CA LYS A 21 -19.35 9.31 -13.98
C LYS A 21 -20.28 8.21 -13.49
N ALA A 22 -19.80 6.96 -13.47
CA ALA A 22 -20.58 5.86 -12.96
C ALA A 22 -20.67 6.08 -11.44
N GLU A 23 -21.64 6.89 -11.03
CA GLU A 23 -22.04 7.06 -9.65
C GLU A 23 -22.86 5.83 -9.31
N ILE A 24 -22.31 4.98 -8.44
CA ILE A 24 -23.01 3.83 -7.93
C ILE A 24 -23.89 4.34 -6.80
N GLU A 25 -25.21 4.28 -6.96
CA GLU A 25 -26.16 4.80 -5.97
C GLU A 25 -25.84 4.27 -4.56
N GLY A 26 -25.68 5.19 -3.60
CA GLY A 26 -25.33 4.88 -2.22
C GLY A 26 -23.85 4.63 -1.93
N TYR A 27 -22.93 4.92 -2.88
CA TYR A 27 -21.48 4.80 -2.69
C TYR A 27 -20.77 6.11 -3.01
N ASP A 28 -19.79 6.47 -2.18
CA ASP A 28 -18.89 7.58 -2.41
C ASP A 28 -17.69 7.14 -3.26
N ILE A 29 -17.16 8.04 -4.10
CA ILE A 29 -15.84 7.86 -4.72
C ILE A 29 -14.79 8.25 -3.69
N ILE A 30 -13.96 7.29 -3.28
CA ILE A 30 -12.97 7.48 -2.22
C ILE A 30 -11.53 7.55 -2.74
N ALA A 31 -11.26 6.99 -3.92
CA ALA A 31 -9.98 7.12 -4.61
C ALA A 31 -10.16 6.94 -6.13
N LYS A 32 -9.30 7.58 -6.93
CA LYS A 32 -9.37 7.49 -8.39
C LYS A 32 -8.00 7.60 -9.03
N LEU A 33 -7.67 6.66 -9.93
CA LEU A 33 -6.54 6.75 -10.84
C LEU A 33 -7.05 7.08 -12.25
N SER A 34 -7.25 8.38 -12.50
CA SER A 34 -7.96 8.88 -13.70
C SER A 34 -7.33 8.44 -15.02
N LYS A 35 -5.99 8.40 -15.12
CA LYS A 35 -5.29 8.01 -16.36
C LYS A 35 -5.60 6.58 -16.80
N GLU A 36 -5.91 5.71 -15.84
CA GLU A 36 -6.15 4.28 -16.06
C GLU A 36 -7.64 3.91 -15.90
N ASN A 37 -8.50 4.92 -15.71
CA ASN A 37 -9.93 4.80 -15.43
C ASN A 37 -10.26 3.79 -14.31
N ILE A 38 -9.47 3.83 -13.23
CA ILE A 38 -9.69 3.01 -12.04
C ILE A 38 -10.34 3.87 -10.96
N THR A 39 -11.44 3.40 -10.39
CA THR A 39 -12.16 4.14 -9.35
C THR A 39 -12.48 3.19 -8.20
N LEU A 40 -12.16 3.62 -6.98
CA LEU A 40 -12.53 2.92 -5.76
C LEU A 40 -13.71 3.65 -5.12
N TYR A 41 -14.72 2.88 -4.78
CA TYR A 41 -15.95 3.33 -4.17
C TYR A 41 -16.15 2.64 -2.82
N ALA A 42 -16.79 3.29 -1.88
CA ALA A 42 -17.19 2.68 -0.62
C ALA A 42 -18.46 3.33 -0.06
N LYS A 43 -19.14 2.62 0.83
CA LYS A 43 -20.09 3.23 1.76
C LYS A 43 -19.33 3.85 2.91
N LYS A 44 -19.97 4.80 3.57
CA LYS A 44 -19.39 5.51 4.72
C LYS A 44 -20.33 5.44 5.92
N MET A 45 -19.77 5.10 7.07
CA MET A 45 -20.44 5.18 8.37
C MET A 45 -19.48 5.85 9.35
N ASN A 46 -19.80 7.07 9.78
CA ASN A 46 -18.93 7.90 10.62
C ASN A 46 -17.52 8.08 10.00
N ASP A 47 -16.50 7.63 10.71
CA ASP A 47 -15.08 7.68 10.33
C ASP A 47 -14.60 6.39 9.65
N LEU A 48 -15.53 5.58 9.12
CA LEU A 48 -15.23 4.30 8.49
C LEU A 48 -15.79 4.22 7.07
N TYR A 49 -14.94 3.85 6.11
CA TYR A 49 -15.34 3.31 4.83
C TYR A 49 -15.49 1.79 4.93
N TYR A 50 -16.55 1.26 4.32
CA TYR A 50 -16.87 -0.16 4.29
C TYR A 50 -17.64 -0.51 3.01
N ASP A 51 -17.84 -1.81 2.76
CA ASP A 51 -18.55 -2.32 1.58
C ASP A 51 -17.99 -1.71 0.28
N PHE A 52 -16.78 -2.09 -0.09
CA PHE A 52 -16.06 -1.45 -1.19
C PHE A 52 -16.52 -1.99 -2.55
N LYS A 53 -16.41 -1.14 -3.57
CA LYS A 53 -16.51 -1.52 -4.97
C LYS A 53 -15.32 -0.96 -5.75
N LEU A 54 -14.75 -1.78 -6.62
CA LEU A 54 -13.64 -1.41 -7.48
C LEU A 54 -14.12 -1.38 -8.93
N GLY A 55 -14.15 -0.20 -9.53
CA GLY A 55 -14.35 -0.03 -10.95
C GLY A 55 -13.02 -0.19 -11.69
N PHE A 56 -12.91 -1.24 -12.50
CA PHE A 56 -11.68 -1.56 -13.24
C PHE A 56 -12.00 -2.28 -14.55
N LYS A 57 -11.38 -1.84 -15.66
CA LYS A 57 -11.56 -2.41 -17.00
C LYS A 57 -13.02 -2.55 -17.46
N GLY A 58 -13.89 -1.62 -17.04
CA GLY A 58 -15.31 -1.62 -17.41
C GLY A 58 -16.19 -2.53 -16.55
N GLU A 59 -15.62 -3.22 -15.58
CA GLU A 59 -16.34 -4.08 -14.63
C GLU A 59 -16.33 -3.47 -13.22
N ILE A 60 -17.29 -3.91 -12.40
CA ILE A 60 -17.37 -3.57 -10.97
C ILE A 60 -17.12 -4.83 -10.14
N TYR A 61 -16.08 -4.79 -9.31
CA TYR A 61 -15.72 -5.86 -8.40
C TYR A 61 -16.11 -5.48 -6.97
N SER A 62 -16.91 -6.32 -6.30
CA SER A 62 -17.32 -6.09 -4.91
C SER A 62 -16.25 -6.57 -3.92
N ARG A 63 -16.03 -5.80 -2.86
CA ARG A 63 -15.11 -6.08 -1.75
C ARG A 63 -15.82 -5.77 -0.42
N PRO A 64 -16.80 -6.59 -0.02
CA PRO A 64 -17.71 -6.26 1.08
C PRO A 64 -17.02 -6.26 2.45
N PHE A 65 -15.89 -6.95 2.57
CA PHE A 65 -15.14 -7.11 3.83
C PHE A 65 -13.98 -6.11 3.98
N TRP A 66 -13.78 -5.24 3.00
CA TRP A 66 -12.79 -4.18 3.11
C TRP A 66 -13.27 -3.08 4.04
N ILE A 67 -12.34 -2.57 4.83
CA ILE A 67 -12.54 -1.52 5.80
C ILE A 67 -11.37 -0.55 5.67
N SER A 68 -11.66 0.75 5.74
CA SER A 68 -10.63 1.78 5.82
C SER A 68 -11.12 2.94 6.69
N ALA A 69 -10.20 3.62 7.37
CA ALA A 69 -10.47 4.90 8.00
C ALA A 69 -10.93 5.92 6.96
N ALA A 70 -11.89 6.75 7.34
CA ALA A 70 -12.46 7.82 6.53
C ALA A 70 -12.08 9.20 7.09
N ASN A 71 -12.52 10.27 6.41
CA ASN A 71 -12.41 11.66 6.87
C ASN A 71 -10.98 12.21 7.00
N ASN A 72 -9.98 11.53 6.44
CA ASN A 72 -8.61 12.02 6.39
C ASN A 72 -8.00 11.84 4.99
N ASN A 73 -7.78 12.95 4.29
CA ASN A 73 -7.21 12.91 2.94
C ASN A 73 -5.74 12.49 2.92
N THR A 74 -4.98 12.72 3.99
CA THR A 74 -3.58 12.29 4.10
C THR A 74 -3.47 10.77 4.10
N TYR A 75 -4.46 10.10 4.66
CA TYR A 75 -4.51 8.64 4.82
C TYR A 75 -5.64 8.00 3.99
N ALA A 76 -6.01 8.65 2.89
CA ALA A 76 -7.01 8.12 1.99
C ALA A 76 -6.47 6.86 1.29
N PRO A 77 -7.35 5.89 0.93
CA PRO A 77 -6.97 4.72 0.17
C PRO A 77 -6.20 5.07 -1.11
N GLN A 78 -5.17 4.29 -1.41
CA GLN A 78 -4.29 4.52 -2.55
C GLN A 78 -4.51 3.47 -3.64
N ILE A 79 -4.27 3.87 -4.88
CA ILE A 79 -4.38 3.01 -6.07
C ILE A 79 -3.11 3.15 -6.90
N TYR A 80 -2.41 2.04 -7.11
CA TYR A 80 -1.29 1.95 -8.06
C TYR A 80 -1.63 0.96 -9.17
N TYR A 81 -1.14 1.24 -10.39
CA TYR A 81 -1.28 0.33 -11.52
C TYR A 81 0.03 0.29 -12.33
N GLU A 82 0.93 -0.58 -11.89
CA GLU A 82 2.33 -0.63 -12.30
C GLU A 82 2.82 -2.07 -12.47
N ASP A 83 3.82 -2.25 -13.33
CA ASP A 83 4.54 -3.52 -13.48
C ASP A 83 5.59 -3.62 -12.37
N ILE A 84 5.20 -4.23 -11.25
CA ILE A 84 6.03 -4.32 -10.04
C ILE A 84 6.84 -5.62 -9.97
N ASN A 85 6.58 -6.56 -10.88
CA ASN A 85 7.29 -7.84 -10.98
C ASN A 85 8.22 -7.94 -12.20
N GLN A 86 8.24 -6.91 -13.06
CA GLN A 86 9.07 -6.77 -14.26
C GLN A 86 8.75 -7.77 -15.39
N ASP A 87 7.53 -8.31 -15.42
CA ASP A 87 7.05 -9.24 -16.47
C ASP A 87 6.38 -8.54 -17.66
N LYS A 88 6.38 -7.19 -17.67
CA LYS A 88 5.74 -6.31 -18.66
C LYS A 88 4.21 -6.24 -18.55
N LYS A 89 3.62 -6.82 -17.51
CA LYS A 89 2.19 -6.69 -17.17
C LYS A 89 2.07 -5.92 -15.87
N LYS A 90 1.07 -5.05 -15.82
CA LYS A 90 0.81 -4.25 -14.63
C LYS A 90 -0.03 -5.03 -13.62
N GLU A 91 0.34 -4.91 -12.36
CA GLU A 91 -0.50 -5.24 -11.22
C GLU A 91 -1.32 -4.03 -10.79
N LEU A 92 -2.54 -4.28 -10.31
CA LEU A 92 -3.33 -3.30 -9.58
C LEU A 92 -3.07 -3.50 -8.09
N ILE A 93 -2.64 -2.44 -7.40
CA ILE A 93 -2.39 -2.43 -5.97
C ILE A 93 -3.33 -1.44 -5.31
N ILE A 94 -4.03 -1.89 -4.28
CA ILE A 94 -4.88 -1.06 -3.42
C ILE A 94 -4.29 -1.10 -2.01
N ILE A 95 -4.06 0.06 -1.42
CA ILE A 95 -3.61 0.19 -0.03
C ILE A 95 -4.74 0.86 0.75
N LEU A 96 -5.18 0.21 1.82
CA LEU A 96 -6.24 0.67 2.71
C LEU A 96 -5.65 1.02 4.06
N ASN A 97 -6.08 2.14 4.64
CA ASN A 97 -5.69 2.52 5.99
C ASN A 97 -6.69 1.93 6.99
N GLN A 98 -6.28 0.97 7.81
CA GLN A 98 -7.13 0.38 8.85
C GLN A 98 -7.12 1.18 10.16
N GLY A 99 -6.10 2.02 10.38
CA GLY A 99 -6.02 2.90 11.53
C GLY A 99 -4.84 3.88 11.43
N TYR A 100 -5.00 5.07 12.00
CA TYR A 100 -3.95 6.07 12.07
C TYR A 100 -4.05 6.90 13.36
N GLY A 101 -2.95 7.52 13.75
CA GLY A 101 -2.87 8.41 14.91
C GLY A 101 -1.42 8.74 15.27
N THR A 102 -1.23 9.36 16.43
CA THR A 102 0.12 9.61 16.95
C THR A 102 0.83 8.29 17.21
N GLY A 103 1.89 8.00 16.46
CA GLY A 103 2.65 6.74 16.57
C GLY A 103 1.92 5.52 16.02
N VAL A 104 0.82 5.69 15.28
CA VAL A 104 0.04 4.60 14.68
C VAL A 104 -0.23 4.88 13.21
N LEU A 105 0.08 3.90 12.36
CA LEU A 105 -0.35 3.82 10.97
C LEU A 105 -0.45 2.34 10.63
N GLN A 106 -1.63 1.84 10.35
CA GLN A 106 -1.87 0.44 10.04
C GLN A 106 -2.49 0.33 8.67
N GLU A 107 -1.74 -0.20 7.72
CA GLU A 107 -2.19 -0.37 6.35
C GLU A 107 -2.31 -1.84 5.96
N GLU A 108 -3.28 -2.11 5.09
CA GLU A 108 -3.48 -3.38 4.43
C GLU A 108 -3.28 -3.19 2.92
N VAL A 109 -2.54 -4.11 2.30
CA VAL A 109 -2.31 -4.11 0.85
C VAL A 109 -3.06 -5.25 0.17
N HIS A 110 -3.67 -4.94 -0.98
CA HIS A 110 -4.26 -5.92 -1.87
C HIS A 110 -3.64 -5.79 -3.25
N VAL A 111 -3.13 -6.90 -3.80
CA VAL A 111 -2.51 -6.94 -5.12
C VAL A 111 -3.33 -7.81 -6.05
N TYR A 112 -3.49 -7.35 -7.28
CA TYR A 112 -4.25 -8.05 -8.30
C TYR A 112 -3.51 -8.13 -9.61
N ARG A 113 -3.76 -9.22 -10.32
CA ARG A 113 -3.47 -9.35 -11.75
C ARG A 113 -4.74 -9.34 -12.56
N TYR A 114 -4.60 -8.97 -13.83
CA TYR A 114 -5.69 -8.97 -14.78
C TYR A 114 -5.35 -9.84 -15.98
N THR A 115 -6.11 -10.91 -16.19
CA THR A 115 -5.96 -11.78 -17.36
C THR A 115 -7.30 -11.95 -18.06
N ASN A 116 -8.22 -12.71 -17.46
CA ASN A 116 -9.62 -12.87 -17.88
C ASN A 116 -10.56 -12.43 -16.75
N GLY A 117 -10.24 -11.29 -16.14
CA GLY A 117 -10.83 -10.82 -14.89
C GLY A 117 -9.77 -10.52 -13.84
N LEU A 118 -10.22 -9.93 -12.75
CA LEU A 118 -9.38 -9.55 -11.61
C LEU A 118 -9.09 -10.78 -10.73
N ILE A 119 -7.81 -11.07 -10.53
CA ILE A 119 -7.33 -12.23 -9.76
C ILE A 119 -6.52 -11.71 -8.57
N ASP A 120 -6.94 -12.05 -7.36
CA ASP A 120 -6.22 -11.77 -6.13
C ASP A 120 -4.85 -12.47 -6.12
N VAL A 121 -3.83 -11.71 -5.71
CA VAL A 121 -2.48 -12.20 -5.46
C VAL A 121 -2.15 -11.97 -4.00
N LEU A 122 -1.81 -13.06 -3.31
CA LEU A 122 -1.44 -13.00 -1.91
C LEU A 122 -0.14 -12.21 -1.73
N VAL A 123 -0.04 -11.50 -0.61
CA VAL A 123 1.17 -10.84 -0.12
C VAL A 123 1.47 -11.41 1.26
N ASP A 124 2.70 -11.85 1.49
CA ASP A 124 3.11 -12.34 2.80
C ASP A 124 2.90 -11.27 3.86
N ASN A 125 2.39 -11.67 5.02
CA ASN A 125 2.16 -10.75 6.12
C ASN A 125 3.50 -10.26 6.70
N PRO A 126 3.72 -8.93 6.83
CA PRO A 126 5.00 -8.38 7.26
C PRO A 126 5.35 -8.76 8.70
N MET A 127 4.37 -8.88 9.59
CA MET A 127 4.59 -9.32 10.97
C MET A 127 5.03 -10.78 11.04
N ALA A 128 4.47 -11.65 10.18
CA ALA A 128 4.92 -13.04 10.08
C ALA A 128 6.36 -13.13 9.56
N ILE A 129 6.72 -12.28 8.58
CA ILE A 129 8.10 -12.16 8.09
C ILE A 129 9.04 -11.69 9.21
N ILE A 130 8.68 -10.64 9.96
CA ILE A 130 9.49 -10.10 11.06
C ILE A 130 9.69 -11.17 12.14
N ASN A 131 8.61 -11.76 12.65
CA ASN A 131 8.67 -12.77 13.72
C ASN A 131 9.52 -14.00 13.36
N LYS A 132 9.64 -14.32 12.07
CA LYS A 132 10.46 -15.45 11.59
C LYS A 132 11.93 -15.10 11.41
N ASN A 133 12.24 -13.86 11.04
CA ASN A 133 13.58 -13.49 10.54
C ASN A 133 14.33 -12.49 11.43
N VAL A 134 13.63 -11.79 12.33
CA VAL A 134 14.18 -10.73 13.17
C VAL A 134 14.21 -11.23 14.61
N LYS A 135 15.35 -11.04 15.26
CA LYS A 135 15.52 -11.27 16.68
C LYS A 135 15.83 -9.93 17.35
N THR A 136 15.32 -9.75 18.55
CA THR A 136 15.45 -8.50 19.29
C THR A 136 15.97 -8.81 20.69
N LYS A 137 16.68 -7.85 21.26
CA LYS A 137 17.12 -7.88 22.64
C LYS A 137 17.15 -6.46 23.15
N LEU A 138 16.22 -6.15 24.04
CA LEU A 138 16.15 -4.88 24.73
C LEU A 138 16.83 -4.98 26.08
N THR A 139 17.76 -4.06 26.39
CA THR A 139 18.41 -3.98 27.71
C THR A 139 18.47 -2.54 28.19
N THR A 140 18.67 -2.33 29.49
CA THR A 140 18.77 -0.97 30.07
C THR A 140 19.99 -0.17 29.60
N GLU A 141 20.97 -0.82 28.98
CA GLU A 141 22.19 -0.16 28.48
C GLU A 141 22.20 -0.01 26.96
N LYS A 142 21.54 -0.92 26.23
CA LYS A 142 21.60 -1.07 24.77
C LYS A 142 20.37 -1.80 24.23
N ASP A 143 19.88 -1.33 23.10
CA ASP A 143 18.82 -1.99 22.34
C ASP A 143 19.48 -2.66 21.13
N GLU A 144 19.34 -3.98 21.01
CA GLU A 144 19.93 -4.76 19.92
C GLU A 144 18.82 -5.29 18.99
N ILE A 145 18.87 -4.90 17.73
CA ILE A 145 18.10 -5.54 16.65
C ILE A 145 19.05 -6.44 15.87
N ILE A 146 18.72 -7.72 15.80
CA ILE A 146 19.52 -8.76 15.16
C ILE A 146 18.75 -9.26 13.94
N LEU A 147 19.27 -8.96 12.76
CA LEU A 147 18.73 -9.42 11.47
C LEU A 147 19.78 -10.30 10.78
N GLY A 148 19.57 -11.61 10.84
CA GLY A 148 20.61 -12.57 10.45
C GLY A 148 21.86 -12.40 11.33
N ASP A 149 23.00 -12.09 10.70
CA ASP A 149 24.28 -11.84 11.39
C ASP A 149 24.53 -10.35 11.72
N LYS A 150 23.63 -9.45 11.30
CA LYS A 150 23.77 -8.01 11.55
C LYS A 150 23.15 -7.65 12.89
N VAL A 151 23.95 -7.07 13.77
CA VAL A 151 23.49 -6.48 15.04
C VAL A 151 23.51 -4.96 14.90
N SER A 152 22.34 -4.33 15.06
CA SER A 152 22.19 -2.90 15.15
C SER A 152 21.93 -2.53 16.59
N VAL A 153 22.87 -1.77 17.17
CA VAL A 153 22.76 -1.26 18.54
C VAL A 153 22.17 0.14 18.49
N VAL A 154 21.08 0.35 19.21
CA VAL A 154 20.48 1.67 19.46
C VAL A 154 20.66 1.97 20.95
N ASP A 155 21.12 3.16 21.27
CA ASP A 155 21.24 3.61 22.65
C ASP A 155 19.86 4.15 23.09
N PRO A 156 19.18 3.51 24.06
CA PRO A 156 17.93 4.02 24.61
C PRO A 156 18.24 5.30 25.42
N LYS A 157 18.45 6.42 24.72
CA LYS A 157 18.73 7.73 25.34
C LYS A 157 17.81 7.97 26.54
N SER A 158 18.37 8.17 27.73
CA SER A 158 17.72 8.77 28.92
C SER A 158 16.26 8.41 29.21
N ILE A 159 15.78 7.23 28.78
CA ILE A 159 14.44 6.75 29.09
C ILE A 159 14.56 5.95 30.37
N GLU A 160 13.72 6.27 31.35
CA GLU A 160 13.67 5.49 32.58
C GLU A 160 13.28 4.04 32.25
N PRO A 161 14.00 3.03 32.77
CA PRO A 161 13.74 1.62 32.45
C PRO A 161 12.30 1.17 32.65
N SER A 162 11.56 1.79 33.58
CA SER A 162 10.14 1.50 33.84
C SER A 162 9.19 1.94 32.73
N HIS A 163 9.63 2.77 31.78
CA HIS A 163 8.84 3.23 30.64
C HIS A 163 9.16 2.47 29.34
N LEU A 164 10.19 1.62 29.36
CA LEU A 164 10.52 0.76 28.24
C LEU A 164 9.53 -0.40 28.16
N PHE A 165 9.26 -0.84 26.93
CA PHE A 165 8.63 -2.14 26.69
C PHE A 165 9.54 -3.28 27.16
N GLU A 166 8.99 -4.50 27.23
CA GLU A 166 9.77 -5.69 27.57
C GLU A 166 10.71 -6.10 26.43
N ASP A 167 10.32 -5.79 25.19
CA ASP A 167 11.11 -6.01 23.98
C ASP A 167 10.75 -4.93 22.94
N ILE A 168 11.50 -4.89 21.84
CA ILE A 168 11.21 -4.01 20.71
C ILE A 168 9.89 -4.47 20.06
N GLY A 169 8.88 -3.62 20.15
CA GLY A 169 7.57 -3.85 19.55
C GLY A 169 7.54 -3.47 18.07
N PHE A 170 6.74 -4.21 17.29
CA PHE A 170 6.47 -3.92 15.89
C PHE A 170 4.96 -3.91 15.63
N GLY A 171 4.54 -3.22 14.56
CA GLY A 171 3.15 -3.25 14.08
C GLY A 171 2.28 -2.04 14.46
N SER A 172 2.83 -1.09 15.22
CA SER A 172 2.18 0.23 15.41
C SER A 172 2.24 1.05 14.13
N ILE A 173 3.34 0.97 13.39
CA ILE A 173 3.48 1.52 12.03
C ILE A 173 3.71 0.36 11.07
N ILE A 174 2.80 0.18 10.12
CA ILE A 174 2.87 -0.69 8.93
C ILE A 174 2.42 0.21 7.78
N ASP A 175 3.38 0.66 6.98
CA ASP A 175 3.22 1.66 5.92
C ASP A 175 3.67 1.04 4.59
N TYR A 176 2.74 0.81 3.67
CA TYR A 176 3.01 0.21 2.37
C TYR A 176 3.19 1.28 1.30
N GLU A 177 4.11 1.05 0.37
CA GLU A 177 4.26 1.93 -0.77
C GLU A 177 4.78 1.16 -2.00
N VAL A 178 4.46 1.68 -3.19
CA VAL A 178 5.10 1.23 -4.44
C VAL A 178 6.22 2.20 -4.77
N ILE A 179 7.45 1.83 -4.43
CA ILE A 179 8.65 2.67 -4.59
C ILE A 179 9.52 2.09 -5.70
N ASN A 180 9.84 2.90 -6.72
CA ASN A 180 10.66 2.49 -7.86
C ASN A 180 10.18 1.18 -8.52
N LYS A 181 8.85 1.01 -8.64
CA LYS A 181 8.18 -0.21 -9.13
C LYS A 181 8.44 -1.46 -8.28
N ASN A 182 8.66 -1.31 -6.99
CA ASN A 182 8.68 -2.43 -6.05
C ASN A 182 7.60 -2.21 -5.01
N LEU A 183 6.86 -3.25 -4.67
CA LEU A 183 6.02 -3.23 -3.47
C LEU A 183 6.93 -3.34 -2.25
N MET A 184 6.84 -2.36 -1.35
CA MET A 184 7.62 -2.29 -0.14
C MET A 184 6.71 -2.02 1.06
N VAL A 185 7.17 -2.39 2.25
CA VAL A 185 6.53 -2.00 3.51
C VAL A 185 7.57 -1.57 4.53
N ARG A 186 7.26 -0.49 5.24
CA ARG A 186 7.99 0.01 6.40
C ARG A 186 7.25 -0.44 7.66
N VAL A 187 7.96 -1.12 8.55
CA VAL A 187 7.46 -1.47 9.89
C VAL A 187 8.38 -0.88 10.95
N SER A 188 7.88 0.04 11.75
CA SER A 188 8.71 0.73 12.74
C SER A 188 8.90 -0.11 14.01
N GLY A 189 10.13 -0.17 14.48
CA GLY A 189 10.51 -0.77 15.76
C GLY A 189 10.37 0.25 16.89
N GLN A 190 9.63 -0.12 17.94
CA GLN A 190 9.19 0.79 18.98
C GLN A 190 9.59 0.27 20.37
N ILE A 191 10.13 1.15 21.22
CA ILE A 191 10.58 0.80 22.59
C ILE A 191 9.73 1.46 23.69
N THR A 192 8.96 2.49 23.33
CA THR A 192 7.92 3.11 24.16
C THR A 192 6.77 3.56 23.24
N PRO A 193 5.57 3.89 23.74
CA PRO A 193 4.46 4.34 22.89
C PRO A 193 4.77 5.56 21.98
N ALA A 194 5.83 6.32 22.25
CA ALA A 194 6.23 7.50 21.48
C ALA A 194 7.67 7.45 20.92
N THR A 195 8.44 6.39 21.18
CA THR A 195 9.86 6.31 20.80
C THR A 195 10.14 5.12 19.89
N PHE A 196 10.72 5.41 18.74
CA PHE A 196 11.09 4.44 17.71
C PHE A 196 12.61 4.35 17.58
N VAL A 197 13.11 3.14 17.36
CA VAL A 197 14.54 2.83 17.25
C VAL A 197 15.01 2.71 15.81
N GLY A 198 14.08 2.61 14.87
CA GLY A 198 14.32 2.53 13.43
C GLY A 198 13.20 1.78 12.73
N ASP A 199 13.42 1.49 11.44
CA ASP A 199 12.43 0.88 10.58
C ASP A 199 12.95 -0.41 9.95
N ILE A 200 12.10 -1.44 9.95
CA ILE A 200 12.29 -2.61 9.11
C ILE A 200 11.66 -2.34 7.76
N ILE A 201 12.47 -2.40 6.71
CA ILE A 201 12.01 -2.29 5.32
C ILE A 201 11.98 -3.68 4.72
N ILE A 202 10.81 -4.11 4.27
CA ILE A 202 10.63 -5.36 3.52
C ILE A 202 10.36 -5.00 2.07
N THR A 203 11.18 -5.50 1.15
CA THR A 203 10.93 -5.45 -0.29
C THR A 203 10.35 -6.78 -0.73
N TYR A 204 9.23 -6.76 -1.45
CA TYR A 204 8.59 -7.97 -1.95
C TYR A 204 9.05 -8.33 -3.36
N GLU A 205 9.04 -9.61 -3.68
CA GLU A 205 9.11 -10.14 -5.04
C GLU A 205 8.01 -11.15 -5.31
N TYR A 206 7.60 -11.29 -6.57
CA TYR A 206 6.65 -12.30 -6.96
C TYR A 206 7.34 -13.66 -7.15
N ARG A 207 7.04 -14.62 -6.26
CA ARG A 207 7.56 -15.99 -6.29
C ARG A 207 6.50 -16.96 -5.79
N ASP A 208 6.48 -18.16 -6.34
CA ASP A 208 5.53 -19.22 -5.96
C ASP A 208 4.05 -18.77 -5.96
N LYS A 209 3.73 -17.92 -6.93
CA LYS A 209 2.41 -17.35 -7.19
C LYS A 209 1.93 -16.26 -6.21
N MET A 210 2.78 -15.73 -5.35
CA MET A 210 2.46 -14.67 -4.39
C MET A 210 3.63 -13.70 -4.21
N TYR A 211 3.40 -12.56 -3.54
CA TYR A 211 4.46 -11.64 -3.14
C TYR A 211 5.06 -12.07 -1.81
N GLN A 212 6.36 -12.39 -1.81
CA GLN A 212 7.12 -12.83 -0.65
C GLN A 212 8.29 -11.89 -0.39
N ALA A 213 8.84 -11.90 0.83
CA ALA A 213 10.04 -11.11 1.13
C ALA A 213 11.21 -11.51 0.22
N LYS A 214 11.75 -10.53 -0.51
CA LYS A 214 13.00 -10.61 -1.25
C LYS A 214 14.17 -10.15 -0.39
N ALA A 215 13.98 -9.02 0.29
CA ALA A 215 14.97 -8.39 1.15
C ALA A 215 14.29 -7.83 2.39
N ILE A 216 15.02 -7.90 3.50
CA ILE A 216 14.64 -7.33 4.80
C ILE A 216 15.83 -6.50 5.24
N GLU A 217 15.61 -5.25 5.60
CA GLU A 217 16.65 -4.32 6.03
C GLU A 217 16.19 -3.59 7.28
N PHE A 218 17.12 -3.29 8.20
CA PHE A 218 16.85 -2.41 9.32
C PHE A 218 17.58 -1.08 9.12
N ILE A 219 16.83 0.02 9.15
CA ILE A 219 17.32 1.37 8.86
C ILE A 219 17.07 2.27 10.07
N THR A 220 18.13 2.90 10.57
CA THR A 220 18.07 3.90 11.65
C THR A 220 18.29 5.33 11.16
N ASP A 221 18.88 5.48 9.98
CA ASP A 221 19.15 6.78 9.35
C ASP A 221 18.00 7.14 8.40
N ILE A 222 17.23 8.16 8.79
CA ILE A 222 16.06 8.63 8.01
C ILE A 222 16.43 9.01 6.57
N ASN A 223 17.65 9.47 6.30
CA ASN A 223 18.08 9.87 4.96
C ASN A 223 18.32 8.67 4.03
N LYS A 224 18.46 7.47 4.60
CA LYS A 224 18.58 6.21 3.85
C LYS A 224 17.26 5.48 3.71
N ASN A 225 16.23 5.91 4.44
CA ASN A 225 14.94 5.25 4.40
C ASN A 225 14.16 5.71 3.14
N PRO A 226 13.81 4.78 2.23
CA PRO A 226 13.20 5.11 0.94
C PRO A 226 11.81 5.75 1.07
N PHE A 227 11.11 5.58 2.20
CA PHE A 227 9.78 6.13 2.45
C PHE A 227 9.77 7.64 2.73
N TYR A 228 10.91 8.25 3.03
CA TYR A 228 10.98 9.68 3.35
C TYR A 228 11.54 10.54 2.21
N GLY A 229 11.91 9.92 1.08
CA GLY A 229 12.56 10.60 -0.06
C GLY A 229 13.89 11.29 0.32
N PRO A 230 14.57 11.96 -0.62
CA PRO A 230 15.69 12.83 -0.26
C PRO A 230 15.17 13.99 0.60
N VAL A 231 15.70 14.14 1.81
CA VAL A 231 15.44 15.33 2.65
C VAL A 231 15.93 16.54 1.86
N LYS A 232 15.01 17.44 1.49
CA LYS A 232 15.39 18.72 0.89
C LYS A 232 16.14 19.53 1.97
N HIS A 233 17.45 19.58 1.86
CA HIS A 233 18.31 20.50 2.63
C HIS A 233 18.06 21.95 2.20
#